data_AF-A0AAW5R5Z7-F1
#
_entry.id   AF-A0AAW5R5Z7-F1
#
_cell.length_a   1.000
_cell.length_b   1.000
_cell.length_c   1.000
_cell.angle_alpha   90.00
_cell.angle_beta   90.00
_cell.angle_gamma   90.00
#
_symmetry.space_group_name_H-M   'P 1'
#
loop_
_entity.id
_entity.type
_entity.pdbx_description
1 polymer ?
#
loop_
_entity_poly.entity_id
_entity_poly.type
_entity_poly.pdbx_seq_one_letter_code
_entity_poly.pdbx_strand_id
1 'polypeptide(L)'
;MFERLIRNQDRHAKLMGEMMRRFGALEGDALGMNDALALEGAARRCMGCRSLEECEHWMATTTGTEGAEAFCPNVRLFADMAA
;
A
#
# COMPACT_ATOMS: atom_id res chain seq x y z
N MET A 1 5.93 -21.56 11.34
CA MET A 1 6.11 -21.03 9.96
C MET A 1 4.84 -20.36 9.44
N PHE A 2 3.71 -21.07 9.45
CA PHE A 2 2.41 -20.54 8.97
C PHE A 2 1.94 -19.29 9.74
N GLU A 3 2.09 -19.25 11.06
CA GLU A 3 1.76 -18.06 11.87
C GLU A 3 2.55 -16.81 11.47
N ARG A 4 3.81 -16.97 11.06
CA ARG A 4 4.64 -15.84 10.60
C ARG A 4 4.13 -15.31 9.26
N LEU A 5 3.70 -16.21 8.38
CA LEU A 5 3.08 -15.83 7.11
C LEU A 5 1.83 -14.99 7.37
N ILE A 6 0.88 -15.50 8.17
CA ILE A 6 -0.37 -14.79 8.50
C ILE A 6 -0.07 -13.40 9.11
N ARG A 7 0.82 -13.34 10.09
CA ARG A 7 1.20 -12.06 10.72
C ARG A 7 1.80 -11.06 9.72
N ASN A 8 2.64 -11.52 8.79
CA ASN A 8 3.19 -10.64 7.76
C ASN A 8 2.10 -10.18 6.78
N GLN A 9 1.17 -11.06 6.42
CA GLN A 9 0.01 -10.71 5.60
C GLN A 9 -0.85 -9.63 6.27
N ASP A 10 -1.14 -9.77 7.56
CA ASP A 10 -1.88 -8.75 8.33
C ASP A 10 -1.14 -7.42 8.40
N ARG A 11 0.19 -7.43 8.57
CA ARG A 11 1.03 -6.23 8.55
C ARG A 11 0.96 -5.54 7.18
N HIS A 12 1.15 -6.28 6.09
CA HIS A 12 1.03 -5.73 4.74
C HIS A 12 -0.36 -5.14 4.48
N ALA A 13 -1.43 -5.83 4.86
CA ALA A 13 -2.80 -5.33 4.65
C ALA A 13 -3.04 -4.01 5.40
N LYS A 14 -2.60 -3.90 6.65
CA LYS A 14 -2.70 -2.66 7.44
C LYS A 14 -1.91 -1.52 6.82
N LEU A 15 -0.66 -1.79 6.44
CA LEU A 15 0.22 -0.77 5.84
C LEU A 15 -0.27 -0.34 4.47
N MET A 16 -0.76 -1.27 3.64
CA MET A 16 -1.33 -0.93 2.34
C MET A 16 -2.55 -0.02 2.46
N GLY A 17 -3.46 -0.33 3.39
CA GLY A 17 -4.63 0.51 3.64
C GLY A 17 -4.24 1.93 4.08
N GLU A 18 -3.21 2.06 4.91
CA GLU A 18 -2.70 3.36 5.33
C GLU A 18 -1.97 4.10 4.21
N MET A 19 -1.14 3.42 3.41
CA MET A 19 -0.54 3.98 2.20
C MET A 19 -1.61 4.56 1.28
N MET A 20 -2.66 3.79 0.99
CA MET A 20 -3.75 4.25 0.13
C MET A 20 -4.47 5.48 0.69
N ARG A 21 -4.67 5.55 2.01
CA ARG A 21 -5.22 6.74 2.68
C ARG A 21 -4.32 7.96 2.53
N ARG A 22 -3.02 7.83 2.83
CA ARG A 22 -2.07 8.95 2.74
C ARG A 22 -1.92 9.52 1.33
N PHE A 23 -2.05 8.65 0.34
CA PHE A 23 -2.03 9.05 -1.05
C PHE A 23 -3.39 9.55 -1.56
N GLY A 24 -4.49 9.43 -0.80
CA GLY A 24 -5.81 9.84 -1.28
C GLY A 24 -6.46 8.85 -2.26
N ALA A 25 -5.90 7.66 -2.46
CA ALA A 25 -6.37 6.65 -3.41
C ALA A 25 -7.75 6.03 -3.06
N LEU A 26 -8.36 6.46 -1.95
CA LEU A 26 -9.68 6.02 -1.46
C LEU A 26 -10.70 7.17 -1.38
N GLU A 27 -10.36 8.38 -1.82
CA GLU A 27 -11.19 9.58 -1.61
C GLU A 27 -12.25 9.82 -2.71
N GLY A 28 -12.29 8.98 -3.75
CA GLY A 28 -13.30 9.07 -4.82
C GLY A 28 -14.60 8.32 -4.52
N ASP A 29 -15.74 8.90 -4.93
CA ASP A 29 -17.10 8.37 -4.67
C ASP A 29 -17.45 7.07 -5.45
N ALA A 30 -16.62 6.65 -6.40
CA ALA A 30 -16.80 5.38 -7.11
C ALA A 30 -15.48 4.80 -7.61
N LEU A 31 -15.01 3.72 -6.99
CA LEU A 31 -14.01 2.85 -7.61
C LEU A 31 -14.68 2.14 -8.80
N GLY A 32 -14.20 2.41 -10.01
CA GLY A 32 -14.63 1.71 -11.21
C GLY A 32 -14.09 0.27 -11.26
N MET A 33 -14.59 -0.51 -12.21
CA MET A 33 -14.12 -1.89 -12.41
C MET A 33 -12.61 -1.97 -12.73
N ASN A 34 -12.07 -0.96 -13.44
CA ASN A 34 -10.64 -0.85 -13.71
C ASN A 34 -9.83 -0.60 -12.44
N ASP A 35 -10.37 0.20 -11.52
CA ASP A 35 -9.71 0.51 -10.24
C ASP A 35 -9.67 -0.72 -9.33
N ALA A 36 -10.75 -1.52 -9.32
CA ALA A 36 -10.78 -2.78 -8.60
C ALA A 36 -9.71 -3.77 -9.09
N LEU A 37 -9.53 -3.91 -10.42
CA LEU A 37 -8.47 -4.75 -10.99
C LEU A 37 -7.08 -4.21 -10.68
N ALA A 38 -6.90 -2.89 -10.73
CA ALA A 38 -5.63 -2.25 -10.37
C ALA A 38 -5.28 -2.46 -8.89
N LEU A 39 -6.27 -2.35 -8.00
CA LEU A 39 -6.13 -2.60 -6.56
C LEU A 39 -5.82 -4.06 -6.24
N GLU A 40 -6.44 -5.01 -6.94
CA GLU A 40 -6.11 -6.44 -6.80
C GLU A 40 -4.64 -6.69 -7.17
N GLY A 41 -4.18 -6.11 -8.29
CA GLY A 41 -2.78 -6.16 -8.70
C GLY A 41 -1.84 -5.47 -7.71
N ALA A 42 -2.27 -4.38 -7.09
CA ALA A 42 -1.54 -3.69 -6.03
C ALA A 42 -1.42 -4.55 -4.76
N ALA A 43 -2.50 -5.23 -4.37
CA ALA A 43 -2.52 -6.11 -3.21
C ALA A 43 -1.54 -7.25 -3.39
N ARG A 44 -1.56 -7.95 -4.53
CA ARG A 44 -0.59 -9.02 -4.82
C ARG A 44 0.86 -8.54 -4.77
N ARG A 45 1.14 -7.33 -5.30
CA ARG A 45 2.48 -6.72 -5.21
C ARG A 45 2.88 -6.37 -3.78
N CYS A 46 1.96 -5.80 -2.99
CA CYS A 46 2.24 -5.41 -1.61
C CYS A 46 2.53 -6.64 -0.73
N MET A 47 1.64 -7.64 -0.78
CA MET A 47 1.72 -8.85 0.06
C MET A 47 2.97 -9.70 -0.21
N GLY A 48 3.59 -9.54 -1.38
CA GLY A 48 4.86 -10.19 -1.76
C GLY A 48 6.08 -9.28 -1.68
N CYS A 49 5.96 -8.03 -1.24
CA CYS A 49 7.09 -7.10 -1.21
C CYS A 49 8.07 -7.45 -0.08
N ARG A 50 9.34 -7.09 -0.25
CA ARG A 50 10.41 -7.36 0.73
C ARG A 50 10.75 -6.16 1.61
N SER A 51 10.04 -5.04 1.44
CA SER A 51 10.28 -3.79 2.15
C SER A 51 9.28 -3.57 3.28
N LEU A 52 8.83 -4.65 3.94
CA LEU A 52 7.80 -4.58 4.98
C LEU A 52 8.30 -3.76 6.19
N GLU A 53 9.50 -4.06 6.66
CA GLU A 53 10.13 -3.39 7.80
C GLU A 53 10.42 -1.90 7.49
N GLU A 54 10.87 -1.60 6.27
CA GLU A 54 11.09 -0.24 5.80
C GLU A 54 9.77 0.54 5.71
N CYS A 55 8.71 -0.10 5.21
CA CYS A 55 7.37 0.48 5.16
C CYS A 55 6.83 0.81 6.55
N GLU A 56 6.99 -0.08 7.54
CA GLU A 56 6.61 0.18 8.93
C GLU A 56 7.38 1.36 9.54
N HIS A 57 8.69 1.38 9.30
CA HIS A 57 9.54 2.47 9.80
C HIS A 57 9.09 3.81 9.21
N TRP A 58 8.96 3.88 7.89
CA TRP A 58 8.46 5.07 7.19
C TRP A 58 7.08 5.48 7.69
N MET A 59 6.17 4.52 7.91
CA MET A 59 4.82 4.79 8.41
C MET A 59 4.83 5.44 9.79
N ALA A 60 5.77 5.04 10.66
CA ALA A 60 5.91 5.56 12.01
C ALA A 60 6.57 6.96 12.06
N THR A 61 7.43 7.29 11.09
CA THR A 61 8.23 8.52 11.11
C THR A 61 7.68 9.64 10.22
N THR A 62 6.80 9.30 9.28
CA THR A 62 6.30 10.24 8.27
C THR A 62 4.78 10.32 8.36
N THR A 63 4.20 11.47 8.02
CA THR A 63 2.74 11.66 7.87
C THR A 63 2.31 11.92 6.43
N GLY A 64 3.21 12.42 5.60
CA GLY A 64 3.01 12.65 4.16
C GLY A 64 3.35 11.44 3.28
N THR A 65 3.65 11.72 2.03
CA THR A 65 3.92 10.73 0.97
C THR A 65 5.38 10.69 0.53
N GLU A 66 6.21 11.60 1.04
CA GLU A 66 7.59 11.81 0.62
C GLU A 66 8.48 10.60 0.95
N GLY A 67 9.31 10.19 -0.01
CA GLY A 67 10.29 9.10 0.14
C GLY A 67 9.69 7.70 0.00
N ALA A 68 8.37 7.56 -0.15
CA ALA A 68 7.73 6.27 -0.39
C ALA A 68 8.18 5.62 -1.71
N GLU A 69 8.60 6.42 -2.68
CA GLU A 69 9.10 5.98 -3.98
C GLU A 69 10.40 5.19 -3.92
N ALA A 70 11.16 5.32 -2.83
CA ALA A 70 12.40 4.57 -2.63
C ALA A 70 12.13 3.06 -2.40
N PHE A 71 10.98 2.70 -1.84
CA PHE A 71 10.72 1.33 -1.38
C PHE A 71 9.37 0.74 -1.80
N CYS A 72 8.34 1.56 -2.00
CA CYS A 72 6.98 1.06 -2.20
C CYS A 72 6.71 0.75 -3.67
N PRO A 73 6.41 -0.51 -4.04
CA PRO A 73 6.15 -0.90 -5.42
C PRO A 73 4.81 -0.36 -5.98
N ASN A 74 3.95 0.17 -5.10
CA ASN A 74 2.62 0.65 -5.45
C ASN A 74 2.51 2.18 -5.45
N VAL A 75 3.57 2.90 -5.09
CA VAL A 75 3.55 4.37 -4.91
C VAL A 75 2.93 5.09 -6.10
N ARG A 76 3.34 4.73 -7.31
CA ARG A 76 2.88 5.37 -8.55
C ARG A 76 1.41 5.13 -8.78
N LEU A 77 0.93 3.90 -8.57
CA LEU A 77 -0.48 3.59 -8.71
C LEU A 77 -1.32 4.39 -7.70
N PHE A 78 -0.91 4.45 -6.43
CA PHE A 78 -1.67 5.19 -5.42
C PHE A 78 -1.69 6.69 -5.69
N ALA A 79 -0.59 7.25 -6.19
CA ALA A 79 -0.54 8.65 -6.64
C ALA A 79 -1.45 8.89 -7.87
N ASP A 80 -1.46 7.96 -8.84
CA ASP A 80 -2.29 8.06 -10.04
C ASP A 80 -3.79 7.96 -9.71
N MET A 81 -4.16 7.18 -8.68
CA MET A 81 -5.55 7.03 -8.20
C MET A 81 -6.06 8.22 -7.37
N ALA A 82 -5.16 9.11 -6.95
CA ALA A 82 -5.48 10.30 -6.16
C ALA A 82 -5.86 11.53 -7.01
N ALA A 83 -5.59 11.45 -8.32
CA ALA A 83 -5.78 12.51 -9.30
C ALA A 83 -7.16 12.40 -9.98
#